data_AF-A0A950UQA2-F1
#
_entry.id   AF-A0A950UQA2-F1
#
_cell.length_a   1.000
_cell.length_b   1.000
_cell.length_c   1.000
_cell.angle_alpha   90.00
_cell.angle_beta   90.00
_cell.angle_gamma   90.00
#
_symmetry.space_group_name_H-M   'P 1'
#
loop_
_entity.id
_entity.type
_entity.pdbx_description
1 polymer ?
#
loop_
_entity_poly.entity_id
_entity_poly.type
_entity_poly.pdbx_seq_one_letter_code
_entity_poly.pdbx_strand_id
1 'polypeptide(L)'
;MTQVPEYLLERSRERRAALGLPPSGGGQAPAPAAPAEGGEAAPAAPAEAGVPTPAQAAAAPATPEAPVVEEPAAPPFVPPAARSGIPVWVVPILAVLPVWAFAYLGALNPPSAAAPVLTPIQAGAQVFAKNCSPCHGAQGQGGVGPKLAGGEAKLTFPNEADHIAWVDTGSISKAKGTAYGDPARPGGQHTVKVAGMPPFKGTLTDTEIKNVVTFERDGLK
;
A
#
# COMPACT_ATOMS: atom_id res chain seq x y z
N MET A 1 -5.34 20.31 0.35
CA MET A 1 -6.09 20.56 -0.90
C MET A 1 -5.09 20.96 -1.97
N THR A 2 -4.84 20.10 -2.96
CA THR A 2 -3.90 20.38 -4.05
C THR A 2 -4.63 21.17 -5.13
N GLN A 3 -4.40 22.48 -5.19
CA GLN A 3 -4.93 23.31 -6.27
C GLN A 3 -4.20 22.95 -7.57
N VAL A 4 -4.97 22.61 -8.61
CA VAL A 4 -4.44 22.40 -9.95
C VAL A 4 -4.02 23.77 -10.50
N PRO A 5 -2.76 23.95 -10.91
CA PRO A 5 -2.31 25.21 -11.49
C PRO A 5 -3.08 25.55 -12.77
N GLU A 6 -3.57 26.80 -12.88
CA GLU A 6 -4.45 27.24 -13.98
C GLU A 6 -3.81 27.07 -15.37
N TYR A 7 -2.48 27.21 -15.47
CA TYR A 7 -1.76 27.03 -16.74
C TYR A 7 -1.91 25.63 -17.35
N LEU A 8 -2.19 24.60 -16.53
CA LEU A 8 -2.44 23.25 -17.03
C LEU A 8 -3.83 23.14 -17.66
N LEU A 9 -4.80 23.89 -17.15
CA LEU A 9 -6.15 23.94 -17.70
C LEU A 9 -6.14 24.68 -19.04
N GLU A 10 -5.44 25.82 -19.14
CA GLU A 10 -5.21 26.54 -20.42
C GLU A 10 -4.63 25.61 -21.50
N ARG A 11 -3.51 24.93 -21.19
CA ARG A 11 -2.83 24.06 -22.15
C ARG A 11 -3.71 22.89 -22.61
N SER A 12 -4.58 22.40 -21.73
CA SER A 12 -5.53 21.33 -22.08
C SER A 12 -6.63 21.83 -23.03
N ARG A 13 -7.12 23.06 -22.82
CA ARG A 13 -8.11 23.71 -23.68
C ARG A 13 -7.54 23.95 -25.08
N GLU A 14 -6.31 24.44 -25.18
CA GLU A 14 -5.61 24.67 -26.45
C GLU A 14 -5.39 23.37 -27.24
N ARG A 15 -4.91 22.30 -26.60
CA ARG A 15 -4.76 21.00 -27.28
C ARG A 15 -6.08 20.45 -27.79
N ARG A 16 -7.15 20.64 -27.04
CA ARG A 16 -8.48 20.15 -27.40
C ARG A 16 -9.06 20.94 -28.57
N ALA A 17 -8.85 22.25 -28.60
CA ALA A 17 -9.17 23.10 -29.73
C ALA A 17 -8.37 22.72 -30.99
N ALA A 18 -7.07 22.44 -30.85
CA ALA A 18 -6.22 21.97 -31.95
C ALA A 18 -6.69 20.62 -32.52
N LEU A 19 -7.37 19.80 -31.71
CA LEU A 19 -7.95 18.54 -32.13
C LEU A 19 -9.40 18.66 -32.62
N GLY A 20 -9.99 19.86 -32.62
CA GLY A 20 -11.37 20.10 -33.05
C GLY A 20 -12.44 19.55 -32.09
N LEU A 21 -12.09 19.25 -30.84
CA LEU A 21 -13.03 18.72 -29.85
C LEU A 21 -13.79 19.87 -29.16
N PRO A 22 -15.10 19.70 -28.88
CA PRO A 22 -15.91 20.72 -28.22
C PRO A 22 -15.42 20.98 -26.79
N PRO A 23 -15.55 22.24 -26.27
CA PRO A 23 -15.07 22.60 -24.95
C PRO A 23 -15.82 21.82 -23.86
N SER A 24 -15.09 21.33 -22.85
CA SER A 24 -15.70 20.68 -21.68
C SER A 24 -15.86 21.68 -20.54
N GLY A 25 -17.10 22.00 -20.20
CA GLY A 25 -17.48 22.81 -19.05
C GLY A 25 -18.99 22.88 -18.93
N GLY A 26 -19.54 22.40 -17.80
CA GLY A 26 -20.93 21.97 -17.66
C GLY A 26 -21.97 23.08 -17.49
N GLY A 27 -23.18 22.75 -17.92
CA GLY A 27 -24.41 23.49 -17.68
C GLY A 27 -25.60 22.57 -17.94
N GLN A 28 -26.38 22.30 -16.89
CA GLN A 28 -27.59 21.49 -16.90
C GLN A 28 -28.57 22.00 -17.98
N ALA A 29 -29.13 21.10 -18.80
CA ALA A 29 -30.34 21.38 -19.57
C ALA A 29 -31.32 20.20 -19.42
N PRO A 30 -32.62 20.47 -19.18
CA PRO A 30 -33.60 19.47 -18.82
C PRO A 30 -34.15 18.73 -20.05
N ALA A 31 -34.67 17.52 -19.81
CA ALA A 31 -35.51 16.81 -20.78
C ALA A 31 -36.81 17.59 -21.06
N PRO A 32 -37.37 17.41 -22.27
CA PRO A 32 -38.81 17.15 -22.33
C PRO A 32 -39.16 15.93 -23.21
N ALA A 33 -40.38 15.47 -22.95
CA ALA A 33 -41.00 14.23 -23.38
C ALA A 33 -41.50 14.21 -24.85
N ALA A 34 -41.90 13.00 -25.25
CA ALA A 34 -42.42 12.56 -26.56
C ALA A 34 -43.70 13.29 -27.05
N PRO A 35 -44.15 12.97 -28.29
CA PRO A 35 -45.24 11.99 -28.38
C PRO A 35 -45.06 10.91 -29.47
N ALA A 36 -45.90 9.88 -29.34
CA ALA A 36 -46.02 8.69 -30.17
C ALA A 36 -46.97 8.90 -31.39
N GLU A 37 -46.92 7.94 -32.32
CA GLU A 37 -48.05 7.22 -32.99
C GLU A 37 -47.64 6.80 -34.42
N GLY A 38 -47.44 5.51 -34.66
CA GLY A 38 -48.33 4.66 -35.47
C GLY A 38 -47.62 4.30 -36.79
N GLY A 39 -47.67 3.12 -37.38
CA GLY A 39 -48.41 1.90 -37.12
C GLY A 39 -47.78 0.76 -37.95
N GLU A 40 -48.46 -0.37 -37.90
CA GLU A 40 -48.03 -1.75 -38.16
C GLU A 40 -47.80 -2.15 -39.64
N ALA A 41 -47.19 -3.33 -39.78
CA ALA A 41 -47.30 -4.33 -40.85
C ALA A 41 -46.21 -4.37 -41.97
N ALA A 42 -45.35 -5.38 -41.84
CA ALA A 42 -44.82 -6.16 -42.97
C ALA A 42 -46.01 -6.92 -43.63
N PRO A 43 -45.97 -7.36 -44.92
CA PRO A 43 -44.96 -8.31 -45.40
C PRO A 43 -44.61 -8.31 -46.91
N ALA A 44 -43.65 -9.18 -47.24
CA ALA A 44 -43.56 -10.05 -48.42
C ALA A 44 -43.45 -9.48 -49.86
N ALA A 45 -42.36 -9.88 -50.52
CA ALA A 45 -42.25 -10.06 -51.98
C ALA A 45 -43.30 -11.09 -52.49
N PRO A 46 -43.58 -11.18 -53.81
CA PRO A 46 -42.77 -12.09 -54.66
C PRO A 46 -42.76 -11.81 -56.20
N ALA A 47 -41.98 -12.66 -56.89
CA ALA A 47 -42.19 -13.27 -58.22
C ALA A 47 -42.15 -12.37 -59.49
N GLU A 48 -41.20 -12.56 -60.41
CA GLU A 48 -41.04 -13.63 -61.45
C GLU A 48 -41.88 -13.43 -62.73
N ALA A 49 -41.36 -14.04 -63.81
CA ALA A 49 -41.86 -14.12 -65.21
C ALA A 49 -41.36 -12.99 -66.13
N GLY A 50 -40.89 -13.24 -67.36
CA GLY A 50 -40.86 -14.47 -68.14
C GLY A 50 -40.24 -14.15 -69.51
N VAL A 51 -39.73 -15.19 -70.16
CA VAL A 51 -38.94 -15.22 -71.40
C VAL A 51 -39.74 -14.74 -72.63
N PRO A 52 -39.05 -14.24 -73.67
CA PRO A 52 -39.43 -14.67 -75.03
C PRO A 52 -38.25 -15.30 -75.82
N THR A 53 -38.58 -16.34 -76.57
CA THR A 53 -37.75 -17.09 -77.53
C THR A 53 -38.42 -16.98 -78.91
N PRO A 54 -37.86 -17.47 -80.04
CA PRO A 54 -36.56 -17.23 -80.69
C PRO A 54 -36.71 -16.61 -82.10
N ALA A 55 -35.62 -16.18 -82.74
CA ALA A 55 -35.55 -15.99 -84.20
C ALA A 55 -34.23 -16.53 -84.76
N GLN A 56 -34.30 -17.10 -85.96
CA GLN A 56 -33.43 -18.12 -86.51
C GLN A 56 -32.35 -17.58 -87.47
N ALA A 57 -31.19 -18.23 -87.44
CA ALA A 57 -30.16 -18.45 -88.47
C ALA A 57 -29.60 -17.27 -89.31
N ALA A 58 -28.26 -17.11 -89.30
CA ALA A 58 -27.39 -17.36 -90.46
C ALA A 58 -25.91 -17.13 -90.10
N ALA A 59 -25.03 -17.71 -90.91
CA ALA A 59 -23.65 -18.08 -90.64
C ALA A 59 -22.60 -16.95 -90.71
N ALA A 60 -21.47 -17.19 -90.03
CA ALA A 60 -20.06 -17.15 -90.52
C ALA A 60 -19.10 -16.57 -89.44
N PRO A 61 -17.77 -16.85 -89.50
CA PRO A 61 -17.03 -18.02 -89.94
C PRO A 61 -16.21 -18.64 -88.79
N ALA A 62 -15.50 -19.73 -89.07
CA ALA A 62 -14.62 -20.43 -88.12
C ALA A 62 -13.53 -19.53 -87.54
N THR A 63 -13.47 -19.44 -86.21
CA THR A 63 -12.28 -19.00 -85.49
C THR A 63 -11.32 -20.19 -85.41
N PRO A 64 -10.05 -20.07 -85.84
CA PRO A 64 -9.09 -21.16 -85.76
C PRO A 64 -8.92 -21.60 -84.31
N GLU A 65 -8.90 -22.91 -84.12
CA GLU A 65 -8.64 -23.59 -82.84
C GLU A 65 -7.31 -23.08 -82.28
N ALA A 66 -7.37 -22.27 -81.22
CA ALA A 66 -6.18 -21.86 -80.50
C ALA A 66 -5.59 -23.12 -79.86
N PRO A 67 -4.27 -23.36 -79.97
CA PRO A 67 -3.66 -24.51 -79.31
C PRO A 67 -3.91 -24.39 -77.81
N VAL A 68 -4.51 -25.43 -77.23
CA VAL A 68 -4.63 -25.57 -75.78
C VAL A 68 -3.21 -25.63 -75.23
N VAL A 69 -2.76 -24.51 -74.66
CA VAL A 69 -1.61 -24.53 -73.76
C VAL A 69 -2.12 -25.20 -72.50
N GLU A 70 -1.74 -26.46 -72.29
CA GLU A 70 -1.90 -27.09 -70.97
C GLU A 70 -1.11 -26.24 -69.97
N GLU A 71 -1.83 -25.54 -69.10
CA GLU A 71 -1.25 -24.88 -67.93
C GLU A 71 -0.57 -25.96 -67.09
N PRO A 72 0.75 -25.85 -66.80
CA PRO A 72 1.40 -26.85 -65.97
C PRO A 72 0.73 -26.85 -64.60
N ALA A 73 0.24 -28.02 -64.19
CA ALA A 73 -0.47 -28.19 -62.93
C ALA A 73 0.27 -27.49 -61.78
N ALA A 74 -0.41 -26.53 -61.14
CA ALA A 74 0.13 -25.84 -59.98
C ALA A 74 0.58 -26.87 -58.93
N PRO A 75 1.76 -26.70 -58.31
CA PRO A 75 2.23 -27.64 -57.31
C PRO A 75 1.21 -27.70 -56.16
N PRO A 76 0.97 -28.88 -55.56
CA PRO A 76 -0.01 -29.03 -54.50
C PRO A 76 0.29 -28.05 -53.36
N PHE A 77 -0.73 -27.28 -52.96
CA PHE A 77 -0.64 -26.37 -51.83
C PHE A 77 -0.33 -27.15 -50.55
N VAL A 78 0.81 -26.87 -49.93
CA VAL A 78 1.20 -27.42 -48.63
C VAL A 78 0.88 -26.36 -47.56
N PRO A 79 -0.08 -26.59 -46.64
CA PRO A 79 -0.32 -25.64 -45.56
C PRO A 79 0.90 -25.57 -44.64
N PRO A 80 1.28 -24.38 -44.13
CA PRO A 80 2.40 -24.27 -43.22
C PRO A 80 2.10 -25.05 -41.94
N ALA A 81 3.09 -25.81 -41.46
CA ALA A 81 2.96 -26.56 -40.21
C ALA A 81 2.65 -25.59 -39.05
N ALA A 82 1.65 -25.95 -38.23
CA ALA A 82 1.34 -25.20 -37.02
C ALA A 82 2.52 -25.29 -36.04
N ARG A 83 3.20 -24.17 -35.82
CA ARG A 83 4.30 -24.08 -34.84
C ARG A 83 3.76 -24.08 -33.41
N SER A 84 3.71 -25.25 -32.80
CA SER A 84 3.43 -25.41 -31.37
C SER A 84 4.75 -25.43 -30.58
N GLY A 85 4.96 -24.41 -29.76
CA GLY A 85 6.11 -24.34 -28.87
C GLY A 85 6.17 -22.99 -28.18
N ILE A 86 6.35 -22.99 -26.85
CA ILE A 86 6.60 -21.76 -26.10
C ILE A 86 8.00 -21.30 -26.49
N PRO A 87 8.15 -20.15 -27.15
CA PRO A 87 9.46 -19.68 -27.54
C PRO A 87 10.26 -19.31 -26.29
N VAL A 88 11.55 -19.63 -26.29
CA VAL A 88 12.43 -19.59 -25.11
C VAL A 88 12.45 -18.22 -24.41
N TRP A 89 12.17 -17.13 -25.12
CA TRP A 89 12.06 -15.77 -24.57
C TRP A 89 10.85 -15.57 -23.63
N VAL A 90 9.83 -16.44 -23.70
CA VAL A 90 8.64 -16.39 -22.83
C VAL A 90 8.93 -16.97 -21.44
N VAL A 91 9.89 -17.90 -21.33
CA VAL A 91 10.27 -18.52 -20.05
C VAL A 91 10.73 -17.49 -19.00
N PRO A 92 11.66 -16.54 -19.28
CA PRO A 92 12.03 -15.53 -18.30
C PRO A 92 10.87 -14.58 -17.96
N ILE A 93 9.98 -14.28 -18.90
CA ILE A 93 8.81 -13.41 -18.66
C ILE A 93 7.83 -14.08 -17.69
N LEU A 94 7.52 -15.36 -17.92
CA LEU A 94 6.65 -16.12 -17.03
C LEU A 94 7.27 -16.34 -15.65
N ALA A 95 8.61 -16.42 -15.55
CA ALA A 95 9.31 -16.50 -14.27
C ALA A 95 9.29 -15.17 -13.48
N VAL A 96 9.37 -14.03 -14.17
CA VAL A 96 9.38 -12.70 -13.53
C VAL A 96 7.98 -12.24 -13.13
N LEU A 97 6.93 -12.63 -13.87
CA LEU A 97 5.55 -12.25 -13.60
C LEU A 97 5.06 -12.50 -12.16
N PRO A 98 5.24 -13.69 -11.55
CA PRO A 98 4.80 -13.92 -10.17
C PRO A 98 5.59 -13.09 -9.15
N VAL A 99 6.88 -12.87 -9.39
CA VAL A 99 7.73 -12.03 -8.52
C VAL A 99 7.29 -10.57 -8.59
N TRP A 100 7.07 -10.06 -9.80
CA TRP A 100 6.52 -8.72 -10.02
C TRP A 100 5.12 -8.57 -9.40
N ALA A 101 4.25 -9.57 -9.57
CA ALA A 101 2.91 -9.56 -9.00
C ALA A 101 2.95 -9.53 -7.47
N PHE A 102 3.83 -10.32 -6.84
CA PHE A 102 3.99 -10.32 -5.38
C PHE A 102 4.53 -8.97 -4.87
N ALA A 103 5.52 -8.41 -5.55
CA ALA A 103 6.05 -7.08 -5.23
C ALA A 103 5.00 -5.98 -5.42
N TYR A 104 4.21 -6.04 -6.50
CA TYR A 104 3.14 -5.10 -6.81
C TYR A 104 2.00 -5.19 -5.79
N LEU A 105 1.54 -6.40 -5.46
CA LEU A 105 0.53 -6.62 -4.41
C LEU A 105 1.03 -6.18 -3.03
N GLY A 106 2.31 -6.39 -2.72
CA GLY A 106 2.94 -5.89 -1.50
C GLY A 106 2.99 -4.35 -1.44
N ALA A 107 3.26 -3.69 -2.57
CA ALA A 107 3.28 -2.22 -2.67
C ALA A 107 1.88 -1.58 -2.61
N LEU A 108 0.84 -2.32 -3.05
CA LEU A 108 -0.55 -1.88 -2.95
C LEU A 108 -1.17 -2.07 -1.56
N ASN A 109 -0.53 -2.85 -0.69
CA ASN A 109 -0.86 -2.85 0.72
C ASN A 109 -0.20 -1.62 1.36
N PRO A 110 -0.95 -0.56 1.73
CA PRO A 110 -0.38 0.47 2.58
C PRO A 110 0.16 -0.22 3.84
N PRO A 111 1.33 0.19 4.37
CA PRO A 111 1.75 -0.28 5.69
C PRO A 111 0.54 -0.08 6.60
N SER A 112 0.10 -1.14 7.29
CA SER A 112 -1.03 -1.05 8.21
C SER A 112 -0.82 0.23 9.01
N ALA A 113 -1.81 1.13 8.97
CA ALA A 113 -1.68 2.52 9.40
C ALA A 113 -0.69 2.61 10.56
N ALA A 114 0.52 3.14 10.27
CA ALA A 114 1.67 3.00 11.15
C ALA A 114 1.21 3.19 12.58
N ALA A 115 1.41 2.18 13.43
CA ALA A 115 1.05 2.26 14.84
C ALA A 115 1.49 3.64 15.35
N PRO A 116 0.60 4.38 16.03
CA PRO A 116 0.88 5.76 16.38
C PRO A 116 2.27 5.83 17.01
N VAL A 117 3.15 6.65 16.43
CA VAL A 117 4.51 6.84 16.95
C VAL A 117 4.35 7.42 18.34
N LEU A 118 4.52 6.56 19.35
CA LEU A 118 4.39 6.95 20.74
C LEU A 118 5.53 7.93 21.05
N THR A 119 5.19 9.03 21.72
CA THR A 119 6.21 9.89 22.32
C THR A 119 7.02 9.08 23.35
N PRO A 120 8.28 9.46 23.65
CA PRO A 120 9.09 8.80 24.68
C PRO A 120 8.36 8.61 26.02
N ILE A 121 7.59 9.62 26.45
CA ILE A 121 6.78 9.56 27.68
C ILE A 121 5.65 8.52 27.56
N GLN A 122 4.94 8.46 26.43
CA GLN A 122 3.87 7.47 26.22
C GLN A 122 4.41 6.05 26.13
N ALA A 123 5.53 5.85 25.42
CA ALA A 123 6.22 4.57 25.36
C ALA A 123 6.73 4.16 26.75
N GLY A 124 7.32 5.10 27.49
CA GLY A 124 7.78 4.91 28.86
C GLY A 124 6.66 4.53 29.82
N ALA A 125 5.48 5.14 29.70
CA ALA A 125 4.31 4.81 30.50
C ALA A 125 3.86 3.35 30.32
N GLN A 126 3.92 2.83 29.09
CA GLN A 126 3.60 1.43 28.79
C GLN A 126 4.61 0.47 29.42
N VAL A 127 5.90 0.81 29.35
CA VAL A 127 6.98 0.03 29.99
C VAL A 127 6.83 0.07 31.51
N PHE A 128 6.57 1.24 32.09
CA PHE A 128 6.38 1.43 33.53
C PHE A 128 5.22 0.59 34.05
N ALA A 129 4.06 0.64 33.38
CA ALA A 129 2.88 -0.11 33.78
C ALA A 129 3.14 -1.61 33.86
N LYS A 130 3.91 -2.16 32.91
CA LYS A 130 4.20 -3.60 32.83
C LYS A 130 5.30 -4.05 33.78
N ASN A 131 6.35 -3.25 33.98
CA ASN A 131 7.59 -3.69 34.61
C ASN A 131 7.86 -3.05 35.98
N CYS A 132 7.50 -1.78 36.17
CA CYS A 132 7.89 -0.99 37.33
C CYS A 132 6.75 -0.88 38.36
N SER A 133 5.52 -0.74 37.87
CA SER A 133 4.32 -0.52 38.69
C SER A 133 4.05 -1.58 39.77
N PRO A 134 4.40 -2.88 39.60
CA PRO A 134 4.18 -3.87 40.65
C PRO A 134 4.93 -3.57 41.95
N CYS A 135 6.09 -2.91 41.86
CA CYS A 135 6.92 -2.58 43.02
C CYS A 135 6.81 -1.10 43.41
N HIS A 136 6.79 -0.21 42.43
CA HIS A 136 6.77 1.24 42.64
C HIS A 136 5.37 1.85 42.66
N GLY A 137 4.32 1.03 42.47
CA GLY A 137 2.93 1.43 42.44
C GLY A 137 2.48 1.95 41.07
N ALA A 138 1.18 1.83 40.78
CA ALA A 138 0.57 2.24 39.51
C ALA A 138 0.83 3.70 39.11
N GLN A 139 0.99 4.59 40.09
CA GLN A 139 1.24 6.01 39.91
C GLN A 139 2.64 6.39 40.41
N GLY A 140 3.53 5.43 40.64
CA GLY A 140 4.86 5.70 41.20
C GLY A 140 4.84 6.15 42.66
N GLN A 141 3.74 5.91 43.38
CA GLN A 141 3.57 6.31 44.78
C GLN A 141 4.45 5.52 45.77
N GLY A 142 5.13 4.48 45.30
CA GLY A 142 5.91 3.55 46.10
C GLY A 142 5.11 2.38 46.63
N GLY A 143 5.79 1.50 47.35
CA GLY A 143 5.22 0.30 47.97
C GLY A 143 6.35 -0.60 48.43
N VAL A 144 6.62 -1.64 47.64
CA VAL A 144 7.83 -2.48 47.83
C VAL A 144 9.08 -1.66 47.48
N GLY A 145 9.04 -1.00 46.32
CA GLY A 145 10.05 -0.04 45.87
C GLY A 145 9.79 1.37 46.43
N PRO A 146 10.81 2.24 46.40
CA PRO A 146 10.65 3.64 46.78
C PRO A 146 9.65 4.38 45.88
N LYS A 147 9.10 5.48 46.39
CA LYS A 147 8.29 6.42 45.62
C LYS A 147 9.16 7.05 44.51
N LEU A 148 8.61 7.14 43.31
CA LEU A 148 9.22 7.77 42.13
C LEU A 148 8.51 9.06 41.72
N ALA A 149 7.21 9.15 42.00
CA ALA A 149 6.34 10.26 41.64
C ALA A 149 6.67 11.56 42.37
N GLY A 150 6.20 12.70 41.83
CA GLY A 150 6.41 14.01 42.44
C GLY A 150 7.88 14.48 42.44
N GLY A 151 8.67 13.98 41.48
CA GLY A 151 10.09 14.36 41.35
C GLY A 151 11.06 13.58 42.24
N GLU A 152 10.61 12.58 42.99
CA GLU A 152 11.46 11.76 43.87
C GLU A 152 12.56 11.01 43.08
N ALA A 153 12.25 10.59 41.86
CA ALA A 153 13.24 10.00 40.96
C ALA A 153 14.40 10.97 40.64
N LYS A 154 14.11 12.27 40.46
CA LYS A 154 15.12 13.31 40.21
C LYS A 154 15.91 13.67 41.46
N LEU A 155 15.28 13.63 42.65
CA LEU A 155 15.98 13.80 43.91
C LEU A 155 16.96 12.66 44.18
N THR A 156 16.60 11.45 43.77
CA THR A 156 17.47 10.27 43.93
C THR A 156 18.58 10.25 42.88
N PHE A 157 18.27 10.59 41.63
CA PHE A 157 19.21 10.62 40.52
C PHE A 157 19.15 12.00 39.83
N PRO A 158 19.95 12.99 40.26
CA PRO A 158 19.96 14.29 39.60
C PRO A 158 20.28 14.17 38.11
N ASN A 159 21.27 13.34 37.76
CA ASN A 159 21.61 13.04 36.37
C ASN A 159 20.75 11.89 35.83
N GLU A 160 20.24 12.06 34.62
CA GLU A 160 19.44 11.03 33.94
C GLU A 160 20.27 9.78 33.64
N ALA A 161 21.54 9.93 33.27
CA ALA A 161 22.43 8.81 32.97
C ALA A 161 22.60 7.86 34.17
N ASP A 162 22.69 8.41 35.38
CA ASP A 162 22.78 7.61 36.62
C ASP A 162 21.47 6.84 36.86
N HIS A 163 20.33 7.45 36.53
CA HIS A 163 19.03 6.78 36.62
C HIS A 163 18.93 5.63 35.62
N ILE A 164 19.36 5.83 34.38
CA ILE A 164 19.43 4.79 33.35
C ILE A 164 20.34 3.64 33.79
N ALA A 165 21.53 3.94 34.30
CA ALA A 165 22.47 2.92 34.79
C ALA A 165 21.89 2.12 35.97
N TRP A 166 21.10 2.77 36.84
CA TRP A 166 20.40 2.11 37.92
C TRP A 166 19.34 1.13 37.41
N VAL A 167 18.52 1.53 36.44
CA VAL A 167 17.51 0.65 35.81
C VAL A 167 18.18 -0.50 35.03
N ASP A 168 19.28 -0.24 34.34
CA ASP A 168 20.06 -1.26 33.62
C ASP A 168 20.61 -2.34 34.56
N THR A 169 21.29 -1.93 35.63
CA THR A 169 22.07 -2.84 36.50
C THR A 169 21.31 -3.35 37.72
N GLY A 170 20.26 -2.66 38.16
CA GLY A 170 19.52 -2.99 39.37
C GLY A 170 20.37 -2.96 40.64
N SER A 171 19.81 -3.52 41.72
CA SER A 171 20.45 -3.66 43.02
C SER A 171 20.30 -5.03 43.68
N ILE A 172 19.65 -6.01 43.03
CA ILE A 172 19.47 -7.35 43.61
C ILE A 172 20.79 -8.07 43.91
N SER A 173 21.85 -7.76 43.17
CA SER A 173 23.20 -8.31 43.38
C SER A 173 24.03 -7.52 44.40
N LYS A 174 23.53 -6.37 44.88
CA LYS A 174 24.24 -5.51 45.84
C LYS A 174 23.91 -5.93 47.26
N ALA A 175 24.85 -5.73 48.17
CA ALA A 175 24.63 -6.02 49.59
C ALA A 175 23.54 -5.13 50.17
N LYS A 176 22.75 -5.69 51.11
CA LYS A 176 21.80 -4.91 51.90
C LYS A 176 22.53 -3.74 52.57
N GLY A 177 21.96 -2.54 52.49
CA GLY A 177 22.54 -1.34 53.08
C GLY A 177 23.52 -0.59 52.18
N THR A 178 23.89 -1.12 51.01
CA THR A 178 24.67 -0.36 50.03
C THR A 178 23.90 0.90 49.63
N ALA A 179 24.55 2.06 49.77
CA ALA A 179 23.95 3.34 49.40
C ALA A 179 23.88 3.53 47.88
N TYR A 180 22.87 4.25 47.40
CA TYR A 180 22.71 4.59 45.99
C TYR A 180 21.98 5.93 45.81
N GLY A 181 22.10 6.49 44.60
CA GLY A 181 21.59 7.82 44.30
C GLY A 181 22.40 8.93 44.97
N ASP A 182 21.83 10.12 45.04
CA ASP A 182 22.47 11.32 45.56
C ASP A 182 22.72 11.24 47.08
N PRO A 183 23.99 11.34 47.54
CA PRO A 183 24.31 11.45 48.97
C PRO A 183 23.68 12.65 49.66
N ALA A 184 23.43 13.74 48.92
CA ALA A 184 22.84 14.98 49.41
C ALA A 184 21.31 15.03 49.26
N ARG A 185 20.67 13.90 48.89
CA ARG A 185 19.22 13.81 48.69
C ARG A 185 18.46 14.32 49.93
N PRO A 186 17.52 15.27 49.78
CA PRO A 186 16.61 15.63 50.86
C PRO A 186 15.86 14.41 51.40
N GLY A 187 15.87 14.21 52.72
CA GLY A 187 15.33 13.01 53.36
C GLY A 187 16.30 11.82 53.42
N GLY A 188 17.55 12.02 53.02
CA GLY A 188 18.64 11.05 53.14
C GLY A 188 18.84 10.18 51.89
N GLN A 189 20.07 9.73 51.70
CA GLN A 189 20.43 8.82 50.61
C GLN A 189 19.71 7.48 50.75
N HIS A 190 19.28 6.91 49.64
CA HIS A 190 18.66 5.59 49.66
C HIS A 190 19.70 4.49 49.83
N THR A 191 19.26 3.38 50.43
CA THR A 191 20.06 2.17 50.60
C THR A 191 19.31 0.96 50.08
N VAL A 192 20.06 -0.01 49.55
CA VAL A 192 19.51 -1.26 49.01
C VAL A 192 18.80 -2.04 50.13
N LYS A 193 17.53 -2.34 49.92
CA LYS A 193 16.72 -3.16 50.82
C LYS A 193 16.97 -4.66 50.57
N VAL A 194 16.46 -5.51 51.47
CA VAL A 194 16.62 -6.98 51.41
C VAL A 194 16.14 -7.55 50.07
N ALA A 195 15.05 -7.01 49.51
CA ALA A 195 14.68 -7.22 48.12
C ALA A 195 15.21 -6.02 47.31
N GLY A 196 16.34 -6.20 46.63
CA GLY A 196 16.87 -5.21 45.70
C GLY A 196 16.02 -5.11 44.42
N MET A 197 16.25 -4.07 43.63
CA MET A 197 15.63 -3.92 42.31
C MET A 197 16.30 -4.90 41.32
N PRO A 198 15.54 -5.67 40.52
CA PRO A 198 16.15 -6.50 39.48
C PRO A 198 16.83 -5.63 38.40
N PRO A 199 17.87 -6.13 37.70
CA PRO A 199 18.38 -5.50 36.49
C PRO A 199 17.37 -5.63 35.35
N PHE A 200 17.26 -4.60 34.52
CA PHE A 200 16.44 -4.66 33.30
C PHE A 200 17.27 -4.80 32.03
N LYS A 201 18.60 -4.76 32.11
CA LYS A 201 19.47 -5.09 30.98
C LYS A 201 19.12 -6.46 30.40
N GLY A 202 18.90 -6.52 29.09
CA GLY A 202 18.55 -7.75 28.39
C GLY A 202 17.08 -8.16 28.52
N THR A 203 16.31 -7.53 29.42
CA THR A 203 14.84 -7.65 29.45
C THR A 203 14.18 -6.53 28.67
N LEU A 204 14.73 -5.31 28.78
CA LEU A 204 14.32 -4.13 28.04
C LEU A 204 15.44 -3.67 27.10
N THR A 205 15.06 -3.08 25.98
CA THR A 205 16.01 -2.40 25.08
C THR A 205 16.49 -1.07 25.69
N ASP A 206 17.65 -0.59 25.26
CA ASP A 206 18.19 0.71 25.72
C ASP A 206 17.20 1.86 25.50
N THR A 207 16.46 1.83 24.38
CA THR A 207 15.42 2.80 24.07
C THR A 207 14.25 2.71 25.04
N GLU A 208 13.80 1.49 25.40
CA GLU A 208 12.74 1.31 26.39
C GLU A 208 13.16 1.76 27.78
N ILE A 209 14.41 1.47 28.18
CA ILE A 209 14.98 1.94 29.45
C ILE A 209 15.02 3.47 29.47
N LYS A 210 15.51 4.11 28.40
CA LYS A 210 15.53 5.57 28.31
C LYS A 210 14.11 6.17 28.36
N ASN A 211 13.17 5.57 27.65
CA ASN A 211 11.78 6.04 27.62
C ASN A 211 11.11 5.91 29.00
N VAL A 212 11.29 4.79 29.70
CA VAL A 212 10.72 4.61 31.04
C VAL A 212 11.36 5.56 32.05
N VAL A 213 12.67 5.78 31.97
CA VAL A 213 13.35 6.78 32.81
C VAL A 213 12.82 8.19 32.54
N THR A 214 12.58 8.54 31.27
CA THR A 214 11.94 9.83 30.92
C THR A 214 10.55 9.93 31.55
N PHE A 215 9.73 8.88 31.44
CA PHE A 215 8.41 8.84 32.06
C PHE A 215 8.46 8.92 33.59
N GLU A 216 9.37 8.22 34.25
CA GLU A 216 9.50 8.26 35.71
C GLU A 216 9.94 9.64 36.23
N ARG A 217 10.76 10.35 35.45
CA ARG A 217 11.28 11.67 35.80
C ARG A 217 10.27 12.80 35.53
N ASP A 218 9.51 12.70 34.45
CA ASP A 218 8.70 13.81 33.92
C ASP A 218 7.20 13.49 33.77
N GLY A 219 6.84 12.21 33.69
CA GLY A 219 5.48 11.74 33.48
C GLY A 219 4.70 11.42 34.77
N LEU A 220 5.40 11.08 35.86
CA LEU A 220 4.79 10.81 37.17
C LEU A 220 4.59 12.12 37.96
N LYS A 221 3.37 12.34 38.46
CA LYS A 221 2.97 13.54 39.22
C LYS A 221 2.92 13.29 40.71
#